data_AF-E3ZN80-F1
#
_entry.id   AF-E3ZN80-F1
#
_cell.length_a   1.000
_cell.length_b   1.000
_cell.length_c   1.000
_cell.angle_alpha   90.00
_cell.angle_beta   90.00
_cell.angle_gamma   90.00
#
_symmetry.space_group_name_H-M   'P 1'
#
loop_
_entity.id
_entity.type
_entity.pdbx_description
1 polymer ?
#
loop_
_entity_poly.entity_id
_entity_poly.type
_entity_poly.pdbx_seq_one_letter_code
_entity_poly.pdbx_strand_id
1 'polypeptide(L)'
;MWKKVCLVILSFSLCLPTVIASAEEPTKTQMIVNAENFPEGKTYAEFFPDQNLAIRVAALNGKQTTDIVTKTDLDSITELECTSAGISSISGLEYMENLTGIDFTYCSVTDLTPLTNLTKLTYVDFDGNGNIVNLEPLAGLTNLETLNLGAFDGNSVVDISPLANLTNLKALDLEGNNIVDVSPLSGLTNLESLDIYNNEISDISALSSLTKLNSLFIGANTISDLTPLTSMQNLTILESRGNGLVNKDLEIINSLSSLKTLRMQDNDITDLSFFNTCSSTSLNMVDFGGNHISDIRPIMTYRNGHRNLSTYDVTLQVITLPTIETKENAITIENKIFDINGSLLAPKSIDNKGTYTAPNVTWGNLTANPSKVSYTFNNGGRFSGTVNQPINYLAPELTFDSEITYTVNTLKDEATFLSDVSAETDDNAEIDSNFESKVRMNTVGDYSVSIWSSNTHTDSQGTITVHVVAAPTLPTITADPEITYDEGTVKNEAEFLNDVSATTEEDATITSDFDQAVNLDVPGDYEVTLTSTNAVGYVTTKVIVHVVAVPALPTITADKEITYETGTEKSEAQFFSDVSAKTEEDA
;
A
#
# COMPACT_ATOMS: atom_id res chain seq x y z
N MET A 1 -7.56 20.46 5.03
CA MET A 1 -8.01 20.54 3.63
C MET A 1 -7.12 21.57 2.92
N TRP A 2 -6.05 21.13 2.27
CA TRP A 2 -5.26 21.81 1.22
C TRP A 2 -4.16 20.83 0.80
N LYS A 3 -4.43 20.04 -0.24
CA LYS A 3 -3.43 19.26 -0.98
C LYS A 3 -3.00 20.12 -2.17
N LYS A 4 -1.72 20.50 -2.25
CA LYS A 4 -1.15 21.11 -3.47
C LYS A 4 -0.73 19.99 -4.43
N VAL A 5 -1.21 20.11 -5.66
CA VAL A 5 -0.93 19.26 -6.80
C VAL A 5 0.40 19.68 -7.43
N CYS A 6 1.35 18.74 -7.57
CA CYS A 6 2.54 18.92 -8.40
C CYS A 6 2.19 18.68 -9.87
N LEU A 7 2.49 19.67 -10.72
CA LEU A 7 2.43 19.55 -12.17
C LEU A 7 3.86 19.40 -12.71
N VAL A 8 4.17 18.22 -13.24
CA VAL A 8 5.42 17.90 -13.93
C VAL A 8 5.30 18.41 -15.37
N ILE A 9 6.20 19.30 -15.81
CA ILE A 9 6.39 19.62 -17.22
C ILE A 9 7.75 19.07 -17.65
N LEU A 10 7.69 17.98 -18.43
CA LEU A 10 8.80 17.44 -19.22
C LEU A 10 8.97 18.30 -20.49
N SER A 11 10.16 18.82 -20.73
CA SER A 11 10.57 19.30 -22.05
C SER A 11 11.85 18.58 -22.50
N PHE A 12 11.68 17.72 -23.50
CA PHE A 12 12.76 17.16 -24.32
C PHE A 12 13.32 18.26 -25.23
N SER A 13 14.65 18.39 -25.32
CA SER A 13 15.31 19.06 -26.45
C SER A 13 16.49 18.23 -26.94
N LEU A 14 16.49 17.97 -28.25
CA LEU A 14 17.41 17.08 -28.97
C LEU A 14 18.84 17.66 -29.09
N CYS A 15 19.79 16.74 -29.13
CA CYS A 15 21.22 16.91 -29.34
C CYS A 15 21.59 17.12 -30.84
N LEU A 16 22.63 17.95 -31.14
CA LEU A 16 23.69 17.79 -32.18
C LEU A 16 24.47 19.12 -32.39
N PRO A 17 25.74 19.13 -32.91
CA PRO A 17 26.98 18.88 -32.18
C PRO A 17 27.97 20.09 -32.15
N THR A 18 28.95 19.94 -31.28
CA THR A 18 30.25 20.59 -31.05
C THR A 18 30.81 21.57 -32.11
N VAL A 19 31.10 22.81 -31.67
CA VAL A 19 32.21 23.63 -32.18
C VAL A 19 33.11 23.99 -31.01
N ILE A 20 34.37 23.59 -31.14
CA ILE A 20 35.46 23.84 -30.19
C ILE A 20 35.82 25.32 -30.24
N ALA A 21 35.59 26.04 -29.15
CA ALA A 21 36.25 27.30 -28.84
C ALA A 21 36.75 27.23 -27.40
N SER A 22 38.07 27.21 -27.26
CA SER A 22 38.80 27.35 -26.00
C SER A 22 38.31 28.60 -25.26
N ALA A 23 37.54 28.42 -24.19
CA ALA A 23 37.30 29.45 -23.19
C ALA A 23 38.04 29.03 -21.92
N GLU A 24 38.99 29.85 -21.51
CA GLU A 24 39.70 29.75 -20.24
C GLU A 24 38.71 29.60 -19.09
N GLU A 25 39.01 28.71 -18.14
CA GLU A 25 38.33 28.66 -16.85
C GLU A 25 38.41 30.04 -16.19
N PRO A 26 37.30 30.59 -15.65
CA PRO A 26 37.43 31.71 -14.75
C PRO A 26 38.04 31.16 -13.46
N THR A 27 39.33 31.40 -13.26
CA THR A 27 39.98 31.28 -11.96
C THR A 27 39.11 31.98 -10.92
N LYS A 28 38.59 31.23 -9.94
CA LYS A 28 38.02 31.74 -8.70
C LYS A 28 39.11 32.51 -7.97
N THR A 29 39.30 33.78 -8.32
CA THR A 29 40.07 34.70 -7.48
C THR A 29 39.16 35.05 -6.31
N GLN A 30 39.26 34.28 -5.22
CA GLN A 30 38.91 34.79 -3.90
C GLN A 30 39.70 36.09 -3.72
N MET A 31 39.03 37.24 -3.79
CA MET A 31 39.61 38.48 -3.30
C MET A 31 39.74 38.34 -1.80
N ILE A 32 40.92 37.94 -1.35
CA ILE A 32 41.36 38.13 0.02
C ILE A 32 41.50 39.65 0.18
N VAL A 33 40.48 40.31 0.74
CA VAL A 33 40.58 41.71 1.11
C VAL A 33 41.41 41.75 2.40
N ASN A 34 42.73 41.90 2.24
CA ASN A 34 43.61 42.15 3.37
C ASN A 34 43.18 43.46 4.05
N ALA A 35 43.11 43.47 5.38
CA ALA A 35 42.88 44.64 6.24
C ALA A 35 43.96 45.75 6.12
N GLU A 36 44.82 45.70 5.10
CA GLU A 36 46.01 46.56 4.97
C GLU A 36 45.72 47.97 4.42
N ASN A 37 44.51 48.25 3.92
CA ASN A 37 44.14 49.57 3.40
C ASN A 37 42.83 50.08 4.00
N PHE A 38 42.91 50.67 5.20
CA PHE A 38 41.80 51.48 5.76
C PHE A 38 41.47 52.63 4.78
N PRO A 39 40.22 52.75 4.30
CA PRO A 39 39.86 53.79 3.34
C PRO A 39 39.71 55.14 4.04
N GLU A 40 40.80 55.89 4.13
CA GLU A 40 40.86 57.22 4.74
C GLU A 40 39.94 58.25 4.06
N GLY A 41 39.47 59.22 4.85
CA GLY A 41 38.76 60.40 4.36
C GLY A 41 37.28 60.20 4.04
N LYS A 42 36.74 59.00 4.24
CA LYS A 42 35.30 58.72 4.13
C LYS A 42 34.53 59.17 5.38
N THR A 43 33.31 59.64 5.18
CA THR A 43 32.34 59.80 6.27
C THR A 43 31.79 58.45 6.71
N TYR A 44 31.21 58.35 7.92
CA TYR A 44 30.55 57.11 8.35
C TYR A 44 29.50 56.63 7.34
N ALA A 45 28.71 57.54 6.74
CA ALA A 45 27.71 57.22 5.73
C ALA A 45 28.31 56.65 4.42
N GLU A 46 29.55 57.02 4.08
CA GLU A 46 30.25 56.49 2.88
C GLU A 46 31.06 55.23 3.19
N PHE A 47 31.41 55.04 4.47
CA PHE A 47 32.20 53.90 4.93
C PHE A 47 31.33 52.66 5.15
N PHE A 48 30.17 52.82 5.78
CA PHE A 48 29.20 51.75 6.02
C PHE A 48 28.05 51.89 5.01
N PRO A 49 27.92 50.96 4.04
CA PRO A 49 26.87 51.03 3.02
C PRO A 49 25.45 50.97 3.60
N ASP A 50 25.28 50.28 4.73
CA ASP A 50 24.02 50.25 5.47
C ASP A 50 23.89 51.50 6.36
N GLN A 51 22.85 52.30 6.11
CA GLN A 51 22.64 53.55 6.82
C GLN A 51 22.37 53.35 8.32
N ASN A 52 21.68 52.27 8.70
CA ASN A 52 21.38 52.00 10.11
C ASN A 52 22.65 51.59 10.87
N LEU A 53 23.51 50.80 10.21
CA LEU A 53 24.84 50.49 10.75
C LEU A 53 25.71 51.76 10.88
N ALA A 54 25.74 52.61 9.86
CA ALA A 54 26.48 53.88 9.89
C ALA A 54 26.03 54.76 11.08
N ILE A 55 24.72 54.89 11.28
CA ILE A 55 24.13 55.63 12.41
C ILE A 55 24.58 55.03 13.74
N ARG A 56 24.53 53.70 13.86
CA ARG A 56 24.89 53.01 15.11
C ARG A 56 26.35 53.19 15.47
N VAL A 57 27.26 52.96 14.53
CA VAL A 57 28.72 53.07 14.75
C VAL A 57 29.12 54.52 15.03
N ALA A 58 28.53 55.50 14.31
CA ALA A 58 28.78 56.92 14.57
C ALA A 58 28.29 57.31 15.98
N ALA A 59 27.09 56.88 16.37
CA ALA A 59 26.51 57.20 17.67
C ALA A 59 27.34 56.64 18.85
N LEU A 60 27.89 55.43 18.72
CA LEU A 60 28.78 54.83 19.73
C LEU A 60 30.06 55.66 19.97
N ASN A 61 30.52 56.36 18.94
CA ASN A 61 31.66 57.30 19.03
C ASN A 61 31.25 58.75 19.34
N GLY A 62 29.97 59.01 19.60
CA GLY A 62 29.46 60.37 19.82
C GLY A 62 29.54 61.27 18.58
N LYS A 63 29.50 60.68 17.38
CA LYS A 63 29.64 61.34 16.07
C LYS A 63 28.31 61.34 15.31
N GLN A 64 28.27 62.17 14.26
CA GLN A 64 27.22 62.16 13.24
C GLN A 64 27.69 61.36 12.02
N THR A 65 26.75 60.88 11.20
CA THR A 65 27.10 60.08 10.02
C THR A 65 27.88 60.84 8.94
N THR A 66 27.85 62.18 9.00
CA THR A 66 28.62 63.08 8.13
C THR A 66 30.05 63.34 8.62
N ASP A 67 30.39 62.91 9.83
CA ASP A 67 31.77 63.03 10.34
C ASP A 67 32.66 62.00 9.64
N ILE A 68 33.97 62.31 9.53
CA ILE A 68 34.96 61.38 8.99
C ILE A 68 35.19 60.24 9.99
N VAL A 69 35.09 59.00 9.52
CA VAL A 69 35.44 57.83 10.35
C VAL A 69 36.95 57.69 10.43
N THR A 70 37.44 57.40 11.64
CA THR A 70 38.87 57.14 11.89
C THR A 70 39.08 55.73 12.39
N LYS A 71 40.30 55.20 12.22
CA LYS A 71 40.65 53.88 12.79
C LYS A 71 40.50 53.86 14.31
N THR A 72 40.80 54.97 15.00
CA THR A 72 40.54 55.12 16.44
C THR A 72 39.06 54.95 16.78
N ASP A 73 38.15 55.48 15.96
CA ASP A 73 36.71 55.33 16.19
C ASP A 73 36.27 53.86 16.07
N LEU A 74 36.83 53.12 15.11
CA LEU A 74 36.54 51.70 14.91
C LEU A 74 37.16 50.82 16.01
N ASP A 75 38.41 51.09 16.37
CA ASP A 75 39.18 50.34 17.36
C ASP A 75 38.66 50.54 18.80
N SER A 76 37.90 51.61 19.05
CA SER A 76 37.29 51.89 20.37
C SER A 76 36.10 51.00 20.67
N ILE A 77 35.44 50.46 19.63
CA ILE A 77 34.27 49.61 19.74
C ILE A 77 34.72 48.15 19.87
N THR A 78 34.32 47.52 20.96
CA THR A 78 34.59 46.10 21.24
C THR A 78 33.32 45.25 21.17
N GLU A 79 32.15 45.87 21.34
CA GLU A 79 30.85 45.20 21.25
C GLU A 79 29.88 46.03 20.41
N LEU A 80 29.07 45.36 19.60
CA LEU A 80 28.09 46.00 18.73
C LEU A 80 26.73 45.30 18.85
N GLU A 81 25.81 45.96 19.55
CA GLU A 81 24.42 45.51 19.70
C GLU A 81 23.48 46.24 18.74
N CYS A 82 22.80 45.49 17.89
CA CYS A 82 21.98 45.96 16.77
C CYS A 82 20.65 45.20 16.62
N THR A 83 20.09 44.67 17.71
CA THR A 83 18.83 43.92 17.69
C THR A 83 17.70 44.72 17.01
N SER A 84 17.03 44.10 16.04
CA SER A 84 15.91 44.69 15.29
C SER A 84 16.22 46.07 14.69
N ALA A 85 17.49 46.35 14.37
CA ALA A 85 17.92 47.67 13.88
C ALA A 85 17.66 47.89 12.38
N GLY A 86 17.04 46.92 11.69
CA GLY A 86 16.80 47.00 10.25
C GLY A 86 18.10 47.05 9.43
N ILE A 87 19.15 46.41 9.91
CA ILE A 87 20.45 46.31 9.23
C ILE A 87 20.40 45.12 8.27
N SER A 88 20.88 45.32 7.06
CA SER A 88 20.91 44.31 5.98
C SER A 88 22.31 43.98 5.50
N SER A 89 23.26 44.91 5.70
CA SER A 89 24.67 44.71 5.37
C SER A 89 25.55 45.09 6.55
N ILE A 90 26.50 44.22 6.86
CA ILE A 90 27.54 44.42 7.87
C ILE A 90 28.90 44.78 7.23
N SER A 91 28.91 45.23 5.97
CA SER A 91 30.13 45.72 5.32
C SER A 91 30.68 46.94 6.07
N GLY A 92 32.00 46.95 6.25
CA GLY A 92 32.72 47.89 7.11
C GLY A 92 33.15 47.27 8.44
N LEU A 93 32.50 46.19 8.91
CA LEU A 93 32.93 45.49 10.12
C LEU A 93 34.30 44.82 9.97
N GLU A 94 34.74 44.51 8.75
CA GLU A 94 36.06 43.92 8.48
C GLU A 94 37.24 44.78 8.96
N TYR A 95 37.00 46.07 9.26
CA TYR A 95 37.98 47.01 9.80
C TYR A 95 37.91 47.17 11.33
N MET A 96 36.98 46.51 12.01
CA MET A 96 36.72 46.61 13.45
C MET A 96 37.36 45.44 14.23
N GLU A 97 38.68 45.28 14.10
CA GLU A 97 39.46 44.12 14.58
C GLU A 97 39.48 43.91 16.10
N ASN A 98 38.97 44.87 16.88
CA ASN A 98 38.84 44.77 18.34
C ASN A 98 37.48 44.24 18.81
N LEU A 99 36.57 43.93 17.88
CA LEU A 99 35.28 43.33 18.22
C LEU A 99 35.46 41.98 18.91
N THR A 100 34.82 41.85 20.08
CA THR A 100 34.71 40.64 20.88
C THR A 100 33.29 40.09 20.90
N GLY A 101 32.29 40.93 20.62
CA GLY A 101 30.88 40.55 20.57
C GLY A 101 30.08 41.32 19.52
N ILE A 102 29.23 40.62 18.78
CA ILE A 102 28.25 41.24 17.87
C ILE A 102 26.88 40.62 18.04
N ASP A 103 25.84 41.45 18.04
CA ASP A 103 24.44 41.05 18.06
C ASP A 103 23.68 41.77 16.94
N PHE A 104 23.21 41.00 15.96
CA PHE A 104 22.36 41.44 14.86
C PHE A 104 21.04 40.68 14.84
N THR A 105 20.52 40.30 16.01
CA THR A 105 19.26 39.55 16.15
C THR A 105 18.09 40.28 15.48
N TYR A 106 17.22 39.55 14.78
CA TYR A 106 16.08 40.07 14.00
C TYR A 106 16.45 41.21 13.02
N CYS A 107 17.59 41.08 12.36
CA CYS A 107 17.99 41.94 11.25
C CYS A 107 17.70 41.26 9.90
N SER A 108 18.41 41.63 8.84
CA SER A 108 18.29 41.03 7.51
C SER A 108 19.67 40.80 6.88
N VAL A 109 20.65 40.47 7.73
CA VAL A 109 22.03 40.19 7.34
C VAL A 109 22.11 38.81 6.68
N THR A 110 22.72 38.76 5.51
CA THR A 110 22.86 37.51 4.72
C THR A 110 24.31 37.16 4.40
N ASP A 111 25.17 38.18 4.28
CA ASP A 111 26.58 38.05 3.98
C ASP A 111 27.44 38.21 5.23
N LEU A 112 28.06 37.11 5.67
CA LEU A 112 28.96 37.08 6.82
C LEU A 112 30.42 37.36 6.45
N THR A 113 30.75 37.59 5.18
CA THR A 113 32.14 37.82 4.71
C THR A 113 32.91 38.86 5.54
N PRO A 114 32.31 39.99 5.98
CA PRO A 114 32.99 40.97 6.83
C PRO A 114 33.57 40.42 8.15
N LEU A 115 33.13 39.24 8.60
CA LEU A 115 33.59 38.65 9.85
C LEU A 115 34.90 37.85 9.71
N THR A 116 35.32 37.51 8.50
CA THR A 116 36.39 36.51 8.21
C THR A 116 37.66 36.65 9.06
N ASN A 117 38.09 37.88 9.36
CA ASN A 117 39.33 38.17 10.08
C ASN A 117 39.12 38.70 11.51
N LEU A 118 37.88 38.73 12.00
CA LEU A 118 37.54 39.26 13.33
C LEU A 118 37.79 38.21 14.43
N THR A 119 39.02 37.70 14.47
CA THR A 119 39.45 36.55 15.28
C THR A 119 39.34 36.74 16.80
N LYS A 120 39.07 37.96 17.28
CA LYS A 120 38.81 38.26 18.70
C LYS A 120 37.35 38.03 19.10
N LEU A 121 36.46 37.76 18.16
CA LEU A 121 35.06 37.46 18.45
C LEU A 121 34.95 36.23 19.35
N THR A 122 34.16 36.41 20.40
CA THR A 122 33.77 35.38 21.38
C THR A 122 32.26 35.14 21.37
N TYR A 123 31.49 36.15 20.93
CA TYR A 123 30.03 36.12 20.86
C TYR A 123 29.57 36.62 19.48
N VAL A 124 28.77 35.81 18.79
CA VAL A 124 28.15 36.16 17.51
C VAL A 124 26.69 35.75 17.56
N ASP A 125 25.80 36.72 17.36
CA ASP A 125 24.36 36.49 17.29
C ASP A 125 23.75 37.05 16.01
N PHE A 126 23.16 36.16 15.22
CA PHE A 126 22.38 36.45 14.02
C PHE A 126 21.00 35.78 14.06
N ASP A 127 20.46 35.50 15.25
CA ASP A 127 19.11 34.91 15.38
C ASP A 127 18.09 35.72 14.57
N GLY A 128 17.22 35.04 13.83
CA GLY A 128 16.13 35.68 13.08
C GLY A 128 16.52 36.54 11.87
N ASN A 129 17.71 36.35 11.26
CA ASN A 129 18.09 37.03 10.00
C ASN A 129 17.55 36.35 8.72
N GLY A 130 17.19 35.06 8.81
CA GLY A 130 16.30 34.36 7.87
C GLY A 130 16.81 34.09 6.46
N ASN A 131 18.11 34.25 6.16
CA ASN A 131 18.69 34.02 4.81
C ASN A 131 20.21 33.78 4.82
N ILE A 132 20.79 33.41 5.96
CA ILE A 132 22.21 33.03 6.02
C ILE A 132 22.35 31.62 5.44
N VAL A 133 23.30 31.44 4.52
CA VAL A 133 23.58 30.17 3.84
C VAL A 133 25.03 29.74 4.00
N ASN A 134 25.97 30.69 3.96
CA ASN A 134 27.40 30.42 3.93
C ASN A 134 28.06 30.73 5.28
N LEU A 135 28.62 29.71 5.93
CA LEU A 135 29.32 29.83 7.20
C LEU A 135 30.86 29.87 7.06
N GLU A 136 31.41 29.81 5.85
CA GLU A 136 32.87 29.87 5.63
C GLU A 136 33.56 31.08 6.31
N PRO A 137 32.97 32.29 6.34
CA PRO A 137 33.56 33.42 7.06
C PRO A 137 33.77 33.18 8.57
N LEU A 138 33.11 32.17 9.15
CA LEU A 138 33.24 31.84 10.57
C LEU A 138 34.37 30.84 10.86
N ALA A 139 34.93 30.17 9.85
CA ALA A 139 35.84 29.03 10.03
C ALA A 139 37.11 29.36 10.85
N GLY A 140 37.58 30.60 10.75
CA GLY A 140 38.79 31.09 11.44
C GLY A 140 38.53 31.68 12.83
N LEU A 141 37.28 31.79 13.28
CA LEU A 141 36.90 32.49 14.51
C LEU A 141 37.04 31.58 15.75
N THR A 142 38.21 30.98 15.92
CA THR A 142 38.45 29.90 16.90
C THR A 142 38.29 30.31 18.37
N ASN A 143 38.13 31.60 18.66
CA ASN A 143 37.84 32.12 20.01
C ASN A 143 36.34 32.19 20.33
N LEU A 144 35.46 31.85 19.37
CA LEU A 144 34.02 31.84 19.60
C LEU A 144 33.63 30.89 20.74
N GLU A 145 32.87 31.42 21.68
CA GLU A 145 32.25 30.69 22.78
C GLU A 145 30.74 30.55 22.59
N THR A 146 30.10 31.52 21.93
CA THR A 146 28.66 31.50 21.61
C THR A 146 28.44 31.86 20.15
N LEU A 147 27.65 31.03 19.46
CA LEU A 147 27.19 31.28 18.09
C LEU A 147 25.70 30.99 17.99
N ASN A 148 24.91 32.03 17.69
CA ASN A 148 23.48 31.91 17.46
C ASN A 148 23.17 32.21 15.98
N LEU A 149 22.61 31.22 15.30
CA LEU A 149 22.17 31.25 13.91
C LEU A 149 20.75 30.67 13.77
N GLY A 150 20.00 30.67 14.88
CA GLY A 150 18.57 30.31 14.90
C GLY A 150 17.76 31.20 13.97
N ALA A 151 16.70 30.67 13.38
CA ALA A 151 15.69 31.50 12.71
C ALA A 151 14.38 30.74 12.54
N PHE A 152 13.30 31.24 13.14
CA PHE A 152 11.97 30.64 13.02
C PHE A 152 11.43 30.62 11.58
N ASP A 153 11.76 31.63 10.76
CA ASP A 153 11.45 31.69 9.32
C ASP A 153 12.55 31.06 8.43
N GLY A 154 13.52 30.38 9.07
CA GLY A 154 14.56 29.59 8.44
C GLY A 154 15.77 30.39 7.99
N ASN A 155 16.94 30.14 8.58
CA ASN A 155 18.16 30.29 7.80
C ASN A 155 18.22 29.10 6.82
N SER A 156 19.07 29.16 5.81
CA SER A 156 19.17 28.10 4.80
C SER A 156 20.55 27.45 4.83
N VAL A 157 21.13 27.36 6.03
CA VAL A 157 22.40 26.66 6.23
C VAL A 157 22.18 25.16 6.01
N VAL A 158 23.04 24.59 5.18
CA VAL A 158 23.10 23.13 4.92
C VAL A 158 24.45 22.59 5.38
N ASP A 159 25.54 23.31 5.09
CA ASP A 159 26.91 22.93 5.41
C ASP A 159 27.42 23.65 6.66
N ILE A 160 27.69 22.87 7.70
CA ILE A 160 28.27 23.34 8.96
C ILE A 160 29.74 22.92 9.15
N SER A 161 30.40 22.40 8.11
CA SER A 161 31.83 22.06 8.15
C SER A 161 32.75 23.21 8.56
N PRO A 162 32.45 24.50 8.27
CA PRO A 162 33.24 25.63 8.80
C PRO A 162 33.31 25.67 10.34
N LEU A 163 32.33 25.09 11.04
CA LEU A 163 32.28 25.13 12.51
C LEU A 163 33.21 24.10 13.17
N ALA A 164 33.76 23.14 12.44
CA ALA A 164 34.46 21.98 12.99
C ALA A 164 35.63 22.31 13.93
N ASN A 165 36.31 23.44 13.69
CA ASN A 165 37.48 23.87 14.47
C ASN A 165 37.16 24.88 15.58
N LEU A 166 35.89 25.24 15.79
CA LEU A 166 35.47 26.21 16.80
C LEU A 166 35.37 25.56 18.19
N THR A 167 36.44 24.89 18.61
CA THR A 167 36.45 24.01 19.79
C THR A 167 36.23 24.72 21.13
N ASN A 168 36.22 26.05 21.15
CA ASN A 168 35.90 26.86 22.33
C ASN A 168 34.39 27.12 22.51
N LEU A 169 33.56 26.72 21.54
CA LEU A 169 32.11 26.87 21.62
C LEU A 169 31.56 26.14 22.86
N LYS A 170 30.73 26.88 23.61
CA LYS A 170 29.96 26.45 24.77
C LYS A 170 28.46 26.47 24.46
N ALA A 171 28.00 27.39 23.63
CA ALA A 171 26.62 27.48 23.19
C ALA A 171 26.56 27.59 21.66
N LEU A 172 25.75 26.74 21.04
CA LEU A 172 25.52 26.74 19.61
C LEU A 172 24.02 26.58 19.34
N ASP A 173 23.44 27.55 18.64
CA ASP A 173 22.07 27.53 18.17
C ASP A 173 22.04 27.55 16.64
N LEU A 174 21.47 26.50 16.06
CA LEU A 174 21.27 26.26 14.65
C LEU A 174 19.78 25.91 14.36
N GLU A 175 18.85 26.33 15.23
CA GLU A 175 17.42 26.09 15.05
C GLU A 175 16.94 26.61 13.69
N GLY A 176 16.08 25.85 13.01
CA GLY A 176 15.40 26.32 11.81
C GLY A 176 16.37 26.49 10.64
N ASN A 177 17.10 25.42 10.32
CA ASN A 177 17.99 25.35 9.16
C ASN A 177 17.67 24.10 8.34
N ASN A 178 18.46 23.84 7.29
CA ASN A 178 18.30 22.66 6.43
C ASN A 178 19.48 21.70 6.62
N ILE A 179 19.94 21.54 7.86
CA ILE A 179 21.10 20.71 8.19
C ILE A 179 20.71 19.24 8.16
N VAL A 180 21.54 18.42 7.53
CA VAL A 180 21.40 16.96 7.48
C VAL A 180 22.57 16.27 8.19
N ASP A 181 23.79 16.79 8.05
CA ASP A 181 25.01 16.21 8.60
C ASP A 181 25.54 17.03 9.79
N VAL A 182 25.55 16.42 10.97
CA VAL A 182 26.12 16.98 12.20
C VAL A 182 27.51 16.45 12.56
N SER A 183 28.15 15.67 11.67
CA SER A 183 29.51 15.17 11.86
C SER A 183 30.57 16.23 12.20
N PRO A 184 30.49 17.48 11.69
CA PRO A 184 31.43 18.55 12.07
C PRO A 184 31.39 18.91 13.56
N LEU A 185 30.30 18.62 14.27
CA LEU A 185 30.15 18.97 15.68
C LEU A 185 30.92 18.03 16.62
N SER A 186 31.39 16.89 16.15
CA SER A 186 32.00 15.82 16.98
C SER A 186 33.24 16.26 17.79
N GLY A 187 33.96 17.29 17.34
CA GLY A 187 35.12 17.86 18.01
C GLY A 187 34.81 18.94 19.05
N LEU A 188 33.57 19.44 19.11
CA LEU A 188 33.15 20.59 19.92
C LEU A 188 32.86 20.20 21.38
N THR A 189 33.79 19.47 21.99
CA THR A 189 33.65 18.84 23.33
C THR A 189 33.47 19.82 24.50
N ASN A 190 33.58 21.13 24.26
CA ASN A 190 33.25 22.18 25.22
C ASN A 190 31.78 22.61 25.20
N LEU A 191 30.97 22.11 24.26
CA LEU A 191 29.56 22.45 24.17
C LEU A 191 28.80 22.05 25.44
N GLU A 192 28.07 23.02 25.95
CA GLU A 192 27.22 22.96 27.13
C GLU A 192 25.74 23.08 26.73
N SER A 193 25.44 23.83 25.67
CA SER A 193 24.10 23.95 25.08
C SER A 193 24.17 23.78 23.57
N LEU A 194 23.28 22.94 23.04
CA LEU A 194 23.14 22.73 21.60
C LEU A 194 21.65 22.75 21.22
N ASP A 195 21.31 23.67 20.32
CA ASP A 195 20.02 23.70 19.64
C ASP A 195 20.19 23.39 18.15
N ILE A 196 19.59 22.29 17.70
CA ILE A 196 19.50 21.85 16.31
C ILE A 196 18.04 21.50 15.98
N TYR A 197 17.09 22.11 16.69
CA TYR A 197 15.66 21.93 16.49
C TYR A 197 15.25 22.36 15.06
N ASN A 198 14.23 21.73 14.48
CA ASN A 198 13.68 22.06 13.17
C ASN A 198 14.75 22.06 12.05
N ASN A 199 15.29 20.87 11.78
CA ASN A 199 16.27 20.58 10.72
C ASN A 199 15.90 19.27 10.01
N GLU A 200 16.79 18.72 9.18
CA GLU A 200 16.60 17.46 8.43
C GLU A 200 17.52 16.34 8.94
N ILE A 201 17.85 16.34 10.23
CA ILE A 201 18.84 15.44 10.84
C ILE A 201 18.20 14.09 11.13
N SER A 202 18.95 13.01 10.90
CA SER A 202 18.56 11.63 11.24
C SER A 202 19.62 10.89 12.06
N ASP A 203 20.90 11.18 11.83
CA ASP A 203 22.03 10.59 12.55
C ASP A 203 22.68 11.62 13.48
N ILE A 204 22.67 11.31 14.79
CA ILE A 204 23.30 12.12 15.84
C ILE A 204 24.50 11.43 16.49
N SER A 205 25.09 10.41 15.85
CA SER A 205 26.26 9.68 16.34
C SER A 205 27.46 10.60 16.68
N ALA A 206 27.59 11.70 15.95
CA ALA A 206 28.58 12.74 16.18
C ALA A 206 28.49 13.39 17.57
N LEU A 207 27.32 13.37 18.21
CA LEU A 207 27.11 14.00 19.52
C LEU A 207 27.64 13.16 20.70
N SER A 208 28.03 11.90 20.47
CA SER A 208 28.43 10.95 21.53
C SER A 208 29.62 11.39 22.38
N SER A 209 30.48 12.26 21.85
CA SER A 209 31.64 12.85 22.55
C SER A 209 31.31 14.12 23.35
N LEU A 210 30.12 14.70 23.18
CA LEU A 210 29.72 16.01 23.74
C LEU A 210 29.22 15.87 25.20
N THR A 211 30.05 15.27 26.06
CA THR A 211 29.67 14.89 27.43
C THR A 211 29.43 16.07 28.38
N LYS A 212 29.75 17.29 27.96
CA LYS A 212 29.51 18.53 28.72
C LYS A 212 28.12 19.13 28.48
N LEU A 213 27.35 18.62 27.51
CA LEU A 213 26.01 19.09 27.25
C LEU A 213 25.14 19.01 28.51
N ASN A 214 24.52 20.13 28.84
CA ASN A 214 23.51 20.27 29.89
C ASN A 214 22.12 20.51 29.31
N SER A 215 22.03 21.05 28.09
CA SER A 215 20.78 21.31 27.37
C SER A 215 20.93 20.89 25.91
N LEU A 216 19.99 20.08 25.44
CA LEU A 216 19.96 19.56 24.07
C LEU A 216 18.55 19.65 23.49
N PHE A 217 18.42 20.36 22.38
CA PHE A 217 17.18 20.54 21.63
C PHE A 217 17.36 19.95 20.23
N ILE A 218 16.66 18.84 19.96
CA ILE A 218 16.76 18.04 18.73
C ILE A 218 15.38 17.78 18.11
N GLY A 219 14.35 18.50 18.54
CA GLY A 219 13.00 18.31 18.05
C GLY A 219 12.81 18.71 16.58
N ALA A 220 11.68 18.33 15.99
CA ALA A 220 11.32 18.57 14.59
C ALA A 220 12.43 18.16 13.62
N ASN A 221 12.87 16.90 13.74
CA ASN A 221 13.88 16.27 12.89
C ASN A 221 13.37 14.85 12.50
N THR A 222 14.26 13.96 12.04
CA THR A 222 13.94 12.56 11.70
C THR A 222 14.80 11.56 12.50
N ILE A 223 15.13 11.91 13.75
CA ILE A 223 16.03 11.14 14.61
C ILE A 223 15.28 9.97 15.25
N SER A 224 15.72 8.75 14.97
CA SER A 224 15.09 7.52 15.48
C SER A 224 16.02 6.66 16.35
N ASP A 225 17.22 7.16 16.64
CA ASP A 225 18.20 6.50 17.51
C ASP A 225 18.81 7.51 18.49
N LEU A 226 18.47 7.36 19.77
CA LEU A 226 18.98 8.19 20.86
C LEU A 226 20.16 7.55 21.61
N THR A 227 20.68 6.39 21.18
CA THR A 227 21.81 5.72 21.83
C THR A 227 23.09 6.57 21.91
N PRO A 228 23.39 7.50 20.98
CA PRO A 228 24.55 8.39 21.11
C PRO A 228 24.51 9.27 22.38
N LEU A 229 23.32 9.47 22.99
CA LEU A 229 23.15 10.32 24.17
C LEU A 229 23.54 9.61 25.48
N THR A 230 23.78 8.31 25.48
CA THR A 230 24.00 7.49 26.69
C THR A 230 25.18 7.95 27.57
N SER A 231 26.17 8.62 26.99
CA SER A 231 27.35 9.17 27.71
C SER A 231 27.09 10.54 28.37
N MET A 232 25.96 11.20 28.11
CA MET A 232 25.69 12.58 28.51
C MET A 232 25.18 12.70 29.95
N GLN A 233 26.05 12.37 30.91
CA GLN A 233 25.73 12.36 32.35
C GLN A 233 25.38 13.74 32.93
N ASN A 234 25.75 14.83 32.24
CA ASN A 234 25.44 16.20 32.64
C ASN A 234 24.14 16.73 32.05
N LEU A 235 23.48 15.98 31.15
CA LEU A 235 22.30 16.45 30.45
C LEU A 235 21.15 16.66 31.43
N THR A 236 20.62 17.87 31.48
CA THR A 236 19.53 18.27 32.37
C THR A 236 18.23 18.55 31.62
N ILE A 237 18.32 18.95 30.35
CA ILE A 237 17.19 19.22 29.47
C ILE A 237 17.38 18.43 28.18
N LEU A 238 16.39 17.61 27.83
CA LEU A 238 16.27 16.98 26.51
C LEU A 238 14.91 17.34 25.93
N GLU A 239 14.94 18.03 24.78
CA GLU A 239 13.78 18.32 23.93
C GLU A 239 13.93 17.56 22.62
N SER A 240 12.99 16.67 22.32
CA SER A 240 13.04 15.74 21.19
C SER A 240 11.68 15.56 20.52
N ARG A 241 10.82 16.57 20.65
CA ARG A 241 9.50 16.64 20.00
C ARG A 241 9.56 16.30 18.52
N GLY A 242 8.57 15.59 17.97
CA GLY A 242 8.40 15.54 16.51
C GLY A 242 9.51 14.82 15.76
N ASN A 243 9.98 13.68 16.26
CA ASN A 243 11.04 12.87 15.63
C ASN A 243 10.57 11.47 15.18
N GLY A 244 9.33 11.08 15.50
CA GLY A 244 8.83 9.71 15.27
C GLY A 244 9.43 8.69 16.24
N LEU A 245 9.82 9.13 17.44
CA LEU A 245 10.38 8.25 18.47
C LEU A 245 9.31 7.26 18.97
N VAL A 246 9.74 6.05 19.27
CA VAL A 246 8.90 4.97 19.78
C VAL A 246 9.37 4.52 21.17
N ASN A 247 8.63 3.62 21.80
CA ASN A 247 8.88 3.16 23.16
C ASN A 247 10.33 2.71 23.45
N LYS A 248 11.00 2.06 22.49
CA LYS A 248 12.38 1.58 22.66
C LYS A 248 13.38 2.72 22.89
N ASP A 249 13.09 3.91 22.35
CA ASP A 249 14.01 5.05 22.38
C ASP A 249 14.03 5.71 23.77
N LEU A 250 13.07 5.35 24.64
CA LEU A 250 12.99 5.78 26.03
C LEU A 250 13.99 5.04 26.94
N GLU A 251 14.56 3.92 26.51
CA GLU A 251 15.46 3.10 27.34
C GLU A 251 16.72 3.86 27.76
N ILE A 252 17.21 4.76 26.89
CA ILE A 252 18.41 5.57 27.12
C ILE A 252 18.26 6.51 28.32
N ILE A 253 17.03 6.88 28.69
CA ILE A 253 16.73 7.81 29.78
C ILE A 253 17.26 7.28 31.13
N ASN A 254 17.38 5.95 31.28
CA ASN A 254 17.99 5.32 32.45
C ASN A 254 19.47 5.69 32.63
N SER A 255 20.16 5.99 31.55
CA SER A 255 21.58 6.38 31.55
C SER A 255 21.76 7.87 31.83
N LEU A 256 20.71 8.70 31.73
CA LEU A 256 20.77 10.15 31.90
C LEU A 256 20.47 10.55 33.35
N SER A 257 21.45 10.37 34.23
CA SER A 257 21.28 10.49 35.69
C SER A 257 20.97 11.90 36.19
N SER A 258 21.26 12.93 35.39
CA SER A 258 21.05 14.35 35.74
C SER A 258 19.83 14.97 35.06
N LEU A 259 19.09 14.19 34.26
CA LEU A 259 17.99 14.68 33.44
C LEU A 259 16.85 15.18 34.32
N LYS A 260 16.47 16.45 34.17
CA LYS A 260 15.41 17.11 34.94
C LYS A 260 14.17 17.37 34.11
N THR A 261 14.36 17.73 32.85
CA THR A 261 13.30 18.06 31.91
C THR A 261 13.40 17.15 30.71
N LEU A 262 12.33 16.39 30.46
CA LEU A 262 12.20 15.52 29.30
C LEU A 262 10.97 15.95 28.50
N ARG A 263 11.18 16.37 27.26
CA ARG A 263 10.11 16.76 26.34
C ARG A 263 10.19 15.91 25.08
N MET A 264 9.11 15.19 24.81
CA MET A 264 8.99 14.15 23.77
C MET A 264 7.62 14.25 23.09
N GLN A 265 7.10 15.45 22.92
CA GLN A 265 5.79 15.67 22.33
C GLN A 265 5.75 15.24 20.86
N ASP A 266 4.57 14.99 20.31
CA ASP A 266 4.37 14.72 18.89
C ASP A 266 5.28 13.61 18.33
N ASN A 267 5.45 12.52 19.09
CA ASN A 267 6.17 11.30 18.68
C ASN A 267 5.18 10.12 18.59
N ASP A 268 5.69 8.91 18.34
CA ASP A 268 4.90 7.68 18.16
C ASP A 268 4.89 6.79 19.42
N ILE A 269 5.00 7.39 20.62
CA ILE A 269 5.05 6.66 21.89
C ILE A 269 3.65 6.17 22.26
N THR A 270 3.53 4.88 22.57
CA THR A 270 2.23 4.25 22.89
C THR A 270 2.11 3.83 24.35
N ASP A 271 3.23 3.64 25.04
CA ASP A 271 3.27 3.09 26.40
C ASP A 271 4.41 3.72 27.21
N LEU A 272 4.12 3.94 28.49
CA LEU A 272 4.99 4.64 29.42
C LEU A 272 5.61 3.69 30.46
N SER A 273 5.55 2.38 30.24
CA SER A 273 6.01 1.38 31.21
C SER A 273 7.48 1.50 31.58
N PHE A 274 8.31 2.17 30.76
CA PHE A 274 9.70 2.48 31.09
C PHE A 274 9.85 3.20 32.44
N PHE A 275 8.85 4.01 32.84
CA PHE A 275 8.84 4.67 34.16
C PHE A 275 8.83 3.69 35.33
N ASN A 276 8.34 2.46 35.14
CA ASN A 276 8.36 1.43 36.18
C ASN A 276 9.78 0.93 36.47
N THR A 277 10.69 1.03 35.49
CA THR A 277 12.10 0.64 35.59
C THR A 277 13.05 1.83 35.60
N CYS A 278 12.51 3.06 35.56
CA CYS A 278 13.31 4.27 35.37
C CYS A 278 14.20 4.53 36.59
N SER A 279 15.52 4.50 36.39
CA SER A 279 16.50 4.72 37.46
C SER A 279 16.90 6.18 37.66
N SER A 280 16.58 7.05 36.70
CA SER A 280 16.83 8.49 36.83
C SER A 280 16.03 9.01 38.03
N THR A 281 16.65 9.77 38.93
CA THR A 281 15.97 10.29 40.13
C THR A 281 15.72 11.80 40.06
N SER A 282 16.22 12.42 38.99
CA SER A 282 16.26 13.87 38.81
C SER A 282 15.07 14.43 38.03
N LEU A 283 14.29 13.59 37.33
CA LEU A 283 13.18 14.09 36.51
C LEU A 283 12.19 14.89 37.36
N ASN A 284 11.97 16.13 36.95
CA ASN A 284 11.09 17.10 37.56
C ASN A 284 9.91 17.47 36.65
N MET A 285 10.15 17.47 35.33
CA MET A 285 9.16 17.77 34.31
C MET A 285 9.25 16.76 33.17
N VAL A 286 8.09 16.20 32.80
CA VAL A 286 7.96 15.36 31.61
C VAL A 286 6.82 15.86 30.73
N ASP A 287 7.02 15.85 29.42
CA ASP A 287 5.99 16.22 28.44
C ASP A 287 5.96 15.19 27.32
N PHE A 288 4.82 14.50 27.22
CA PHE A 288 4.51 13.49 26.21
C PHE A 288 3.23 13.86 25.44
N GLY A 289 2.92 15.16 25.34
CA GLY A 289 1.77 15.64 24.55
C GLY A 289 1.79 15.12 23.11
N GLY A 290 0.65 14.92 22.46
CA GLY A 290 0.61 14.59 21.03
C GLY A 290 1.09 13.18 20.65
N ASN A 291 1.16 12.24 21.59
CA ASN A 291 1.57 10.85 21.36
C ASN A 291 0.32 9.91 21.26
N HIS A 292 0.51 8.60 21.47
CA HIS A 292 -0.52 7.57 21.36
C HIS A 292 -0.79 6.85 22.70
N ILE A 293 -0.61 7.56 23.83
CA ILE A 293 -0.60 6.96 25.18
C ILE A 293 -2.04 6.84 25.72
N SER A 294 -2.40 5.62 26.11
CA SER A 294 -3.71 5.30 26.72
C SER A 294 -3.64 5.11 28.23
N ASP A 295 -2.46 4.84 28.79
CA ASP A 295 -2.27 4.52 30.20
C ASP A 295 -1.10 5.32 30.79
N ILE A 296 -1.41 6.15 31.79
CA ILE A 296 -0.41 6.99 32.47
C ILE A 296 -0.13 6.54 33.91
N ARG A 297 -0.62 5.36 34.33
CA ARG A 297 -0.27 4.77 35.64
C ARG A 297 1.24 4.68 35.90
N PRO A 298 2.11 4.36 34.90
CA PRO A 298 3.55 4.29 35.14
C PRO A 298 4.16 5.58 35.68
N ILE A 299 3.59 6.75 35.35
CA ILE A 299 4.04 8.04 35.90
C ILE A 299 3.87 8.06 37.43
N MET A 300 2.78 7.49 37.96
CA MET A 300 2.57 7.39 39.40
C MET A 300 3.57 6.45 40.07
N THR A 301 3.90 5.32 39.44
CA THR A 301 4.95 4.41 39.91
C THR A 301 6.26 5.17 40.10
N TYR A 302 6.66 5.95 39.09
CA TYR A 302 7.84 6.80 39.18
C TYR A 302 7.73 7.83 40.31
N ARG A 303 6.62 8.57 40.45
CA ARG A 303 6.42 9.56 41.52
C ARG A 303 6.53 8.97 42.93
N ASN A 304 6.05 7.74 43.11
CA ASN A 304 6.13 7.04 44.40
C ASN A 304 7.58 6.70 44.79
N GLY A 305 8.43 6.35 43.82
CA GLY A 305 9.86 6.13 44.02
C GLY A 305 10.72 7.40 44.01
N HIS A 306 10.29 8.43 43.28
CA HIS A 306 11.05 9.63 42.94
C HIS A 306 10.18 10.88 43.08
N ARG A 307 10.17 11.47 44.29
CA ARG A 307 9.29 12.58 44.67
C ARG A 307 9.57 13.92 43.96
N ASN A 308 10.54 13.96 43.05
CA ASN A 308 10.97 15.18 42.36
C ASN A 308 10.07 15.54 41.15
N LEU A 309 9.31 14.59 40.59
CA LEU A 309 8.42 14.86 39.45
C LEU A 309 7.20 15.69 39.89
N SER A 310 7.27 17.00 39.64
CA SER A 310 6.23 17.97 39.97
C SER A 310 5.25 18.19 38.82
N THR A 311 5.75 18.08 37.58
CA THR A 311 5.01 18.46 36.38
C THR A 311 5.02 17.32 35.38
N TYR A 312 3.84 17.00 34.86
CA TYR A 312 3.70 16.13 33.70
C TYR A 312 2.63 16.71 32.78
N ASP A 313 2.83 16.56 31.47
CA ASP A 313 1.84 16.82 30.43
C ASP A 313 1.77 15.59 29.51
N VAL A 314 0.58 15.03 29.35
CA VAL A 314 0.27 13.91 28.45
C VAL A 314 -1.02 14.25 27.68
N THR A 315 -1.15 15.50 27.26
CA THR A 315 -2.34 15.99 26.55
C THR A 315 -2.32 15.63 25.06
N LEU A 316 -3.41 15.91 24.35
CA LEU A 316 -3.49 15.83 22.89
C LEU A 316 -3.14 14.45 22.29
N GLN A 317 -3.37 13.37 23.04
CA GLN A 317 -3.12 12.01 22.55
C GLN A 317 -4.07 11.67 21.39
N VAL A 318 -3.56 10.95 20.40
CA VAL A 318 -4.36 10.44 19.28
C VAL A 318 -4.18 8.94 19.21
N ILE A 319 -5.11 8.18 19.74
CA ILE A 319 -5.05 6.71 19.76
C ILE A 319 -5.89 6.19 18.59
N THR A 320 -5.30 5.32 17.76
CA THR A 320 -6.04 4.64 16.68
C THR A 320 -6.04 3.15 16.95
N LEU A 321 -7.22 2.58 17.11
CA LEU A 321 -7.41 1.15 17.33
C LEU A 321 -7.35 0.39 15.99
N PRO A 322 -7.12 -0.93 16.01
CA PRO A 322 -7.22 -1.77 14.81
C PRO A 322 -8.60 -1.65 14.17
N THR A 323 -8.67 -1.63 12.84
CA THR A 323 -9.93 -1.57 12.09
C THR A 323 -10.85 -2.73 12.46
N ILE A 324 -12.14 -2.42 12.66
CA ILE A 324 -13.19 -3.44 12.78
C ILE A 324 -13.78 -3.68 11.39
N GLU A 325 -13.73 -4.94 10.96
CA GLU A 325 -14.43 -5.45 9.78
C GLU A 325 -15.81 -5.95 10.24
N THR A 326 -16.90 -5.43 9.68
CA THR A 326 -18.26 -5.73 10.20
C THR A 326 -19.36 -5.59 9.15
N LYS A 327 -20.44 -6.35 9.33
CA LYS A 327 -21.74 -6.18 8.65
C LYS A 327 -22.79 -5.56 9.58
N GLU A 328 -22.44 -5.42 10.85
CA GLU A 328 -23.34 -4.99 11.90
C GLU A 328 -23.47 -3.47 11.98
N ASN A 329 -24.66 -3.00 12.33
CA ASN A 329 -24.93 -1.60 12.65
C ASN A 329 -24.47 -1.21 14.07
N ALA A 330 -24.12 -2.19 14.90
CA ALA A 330 -23.75 -1.97 16.29
C ALA A 330 -22.26 -2.26 16.52
N ILE A 331 -21.56 -1.32 17.15
CA ILE A 331 -20.14 -1.46 17.48
C ILE A 331 -19.96 -1.21 18.97
N THR A 332 -19.22 -2.09 19.65
CA THR A 332 -18.84 -1.92 21.05
C THR A 332 -17.34 -2.12 21.18
N ILE A 333 -16.68 -1.17 21.82
CA ILE A 333 -15.25 -1.25 22.15
C ILE A 333 -15.03 -1.08 23.65
N GLU A 334 -13.98 -1.70 24.16
CA GLU A 334 -13.54 -1.54 25.55
C GLU A 334 -12.74 -0.23 25.69
N ASN A 335 -13.13 0.62 26.64
CA ASN A 335 -12.36 1.78 27.04
C ASN A 335 -11.13 1.33 27.83
N LYS A 336 -9.94 1.72 27.36
CA LYS A 336 -8.65 1.39 28.00
C LYS A 336 -7.88 2.63 28.45
N ILE A 337 -8.58 3.74 28.69
CA ILE A 337 -7.96 5.00 29.12
C ILE A 337 -7.83 5.03 30.65
N PHE A 338 -6.62 4.82 31.15
CA PHE A 338 -6.34 4.81 32.59
C PHE A 338 -5.63 6.10 33.03
N ASP A 339 -6.19 6.75 34.04
CA ASP A 339 -5.57 7.91 34.64
C ASP A 339 -4.37 7.55 35.53
N ILE A 340 -3.71 8.58 36.07
CA ILE A 340 -2.52 8.42 36.90
C ILE A 340 -2.78 7.62 38.19
N ASN A 341 -4.02 7.57 38.68
CA ASN A 341 -4.39 6.80 39.86
C ASN A 341 -4.86 5.37 39.51
N GLY A 342 -4.87 5.03 38.22
CA GLY A 342 -5.36 3.77 37.68
C GLY A 342 -6.87 3.65 37.59
N SER A 343 -7.60 4.76 37.71
CA SER A 343 -9.04 4.80 37.46
C SER A 343 -9.30 4.85 35.96
N LEU A 344 -10.34 4.12 35.52
CA LEU A 344 -10.80 4.18 34.13
C LEU A 344 -11.48 5.53 33.87
N LEU A 345 -10.92 6.32 32.96
CA LEU A 345 -11.42 7.65 32.64
C LEU A 345 -12.62 7.54 31.68
N ALA A 346 -13.79 7.98 32.14
CA ALA A 346 -14.98 8.01 31.29
C ALA A 346 -14.77 8.96 30.09
N PRO A 347 -15.30 8.62 28.90
CA PRO A 347 -15.30 9.53 27.76
C PRO A 347 -15.91 10.90 28.10
N LYS A 348 -15.25 11.97 27.64
CA LYS A 348 -15.76 13.34 27.74
C LYS A 348 -16.84 13.61 26.69
N SER A 349 -16.65 13.08 25.48
CA SER A 349 -17.63 13.13 24.40
C SER A 349 -17.50 11.89 23.54
N ILE A 350 -18.61 11.43 22.97
CA ILE A 350 -18.66 10.28 22.06
C ILE A 350 -19.38 10.75 20.80
N ASP A 351 -18.82 10.50 19.62
CA ASP A 351 -19.48 10.84 18.37
C ASP A 351 -20.64 9.89 18.05
N ASN A 352 -21.36 10.16 16.96
CA ASN A 352 -22.38 9.25 16.40
C ASN A 352 -23.40 8.73 17.43
N LYS A 353 -23.72 9.55 18.45
CA LYS A 353 -24.64 9.21 19.56
C LYS A 353 -24.24 7.95 20.35
N GLY A 354 -22.95 7.62 20.38
CA GLY A 354 -22.45 6.52 21.21
C GLY A 354 -22.71 6.76 22.70
N THR A 355 -22.76 5.67 23.45
CA THR A 355 -23.04 5.64 24.89
C THR A 355 -21.92 4.96 25.64
N TYR A 356 -21.80 5.23 26.94
CA TYR A 356 -20.78 4.63 27.79
C TYR A 356 -21.39 3.95 28.99
N THR A 357 -21.11 2.65 29.12
CA THR A 357 -21.37 1.85 30.33
C THR A 357 -20.08 1.12 30.65
N ALA A 358 -19.36 1.60 31.67
CA ALA A 358 -18.01 1.13 31.97
C ALA A 358 -17.93 -0.42 32.00
N PRO A 359 -16.93 -1.02 31.32
CA PRO A 359 -15.83 -0.36 30.60
C PRO A 359 -16.14 -0.03 29.13
N ASN A 360 -17.35 -0.29 28.62
CA ASN A 360 -17.63 -0.30 27.19
C ASN A 360 -18.17 1.03 26.66
N VAL A 361 -17.70 1.41 25.47
CA VAL A 361 -18.29 2.43 24.61
C VAL A 361 -19.05 1.73 23.50
N THR A 362 -20.34 2.04 23.35
CA THR A 362 -21.24 1.36 22.41
C THR A 362 -21.96 2.35 21.51
N TRP A 363 -21.86 2.11 20.20
CA TRP A 363 -22.67 2.72 19.15
C TRP A 363 -23.70 1.70 18.70
N GLY A 364 -24.94 1.85 19.15
CA GLY A 364 -25.97 0.81 18.96
C GLY A 364 -26.62 0.77 17.58
N ASN A 365 -26.49 1.83 16.77
CA ASN A 365 -27.09 1.88 15.43
C ASN A 365 -26.39 2.92 14.52
N LEU A 366 -25.50 2.46 13.65
CA LEU A 366 -24.71 3.25 12.72
C LEU A 366 -25.27 3.17 11.29
N THR A 367 -26.26 3.99 10.97
CA THR A 367 -26.94 3.97 9.66
C THR A 367 -26.34 4.87 8.59
N ALA A 368 -25.35 5.70 8.94
CA ALA A 368 -24.66 6.61 8.01
C ALA A 368 -23.31 6.06 7.52
N ASN A 369 -23.00 4.81 7.87
CA ASN A 369 -21.79 4.07 7.51
C ASN A 369 -20.50 4.90 7.72
N PRO A 370 -20.29 5.48 8.92
CA PRO A 370 -19.09 6.27 9.15
C PRO A 370 -17.85 5.38 9.06
N SER A 371 -16.82 5.84 8.36
CA SER A 371 -15.54 5.12 8.22
C SER A 371 -14.74 5.01 9.54
N LYS A 372 -15.19 5.73 10.58
CA LYS A 372 -14.71 5.61 11.95
C LYS A 372 -15.74 6.11 12.95
N VAL A 373 -15.63 5.61 14.16
CA VAL A 373 -16.25 6.20 15.36
C VAL A 373 -15.17 6.63 16.33
N SER A 374 -15.50 7.55 17.24
CA SER A 374 -14.51 8.13 18.13
C SER A 374 -15.09 8.65 19.44
N TYR A 375 -14.23 8.72 20.44
CA TYR A 375 -14.53 9.40 21.69
C TYR A 375 -13.32 10.20 22.18
N THR A 376 -13.58 11.28 22.90
CA THR A 376 -12.54 12.11 23.53
C THR A 376 -12.48 11.84 25.03
N PHE A 377 -11.34 12.12 25.64
CA PHE A 377 -11.16 12.06 27.08
C PHE A 377 -10.35 13.26 27.58
N ASN A 378 -10.56 13.64 28.84
CA ASN A 378 -9.80 14.71 29.48
C ASN A 378 -9.82 14.51 31.01
N ASN A 379 -8.64 14.59 31.63
CA ASN A 379 -8.47 14.59 33.06
C ASN A 379 -7.67 15.82 33.51
N GLY A 380 -8.37 16.82 34.03
CA GLY A 380 -7.75 18.00 34.65
C GLY A 380 -6.80 18.79 33.75
N GLY A 381 -6.90 18.65 32.42
CA GLY A 381 -6.03 19.32 31.46
C GLY A 381 -4.60 18.80 31.36
N ARG A 382 -4.23 17.70 32.05
CA ARG A 382 -2.88 17.11 31.99
C ARG A 382 -2.81 15.77 31.27
N PHE A 383 -3.97 15.16 31.01
CA PHE A 383 -4.10 13.94 30.23
C PHE A 383 -5.37 14.05 29.41
N SER A 384 -5.23 14.08 28.08
CA SER A 384 -6.36 14.30 27.18
C SER A 384 -6.05 13.74 25.81
N GLY A 385 -7.09 13.46 25.04
CA GLY A 385 -6.91 12.93 23.69
C GLY A 385 -8.19 12.45 23.07
N THR A 386 -8.02 11.78 21.93
CA THR A 386 -9.08 11.17 21.14
C THR A 386 -8.72 9.72 20.85
N VAL A 387 -9.68 8.82 21.01
CA VAL A 387 -9.60 7.44 20.57
C VAL A 387 -10.43 7.31 19.29
N ASN A 388 -9.79 6.84 18.22
CA ASN A 388 -10.41 6.55 16.93
C ASN A 388 -10.51 5.04 16.76
N GLN A 389 -11.70 4.57 16.40
CA GLN A 389 -11.97 3.20 15.99
C GLN A 389 -12.35 3.22 14.50
N PRO A 390 -11.42 2.91 13.58
CA PRO A 390 -11.74 2.73 12.17
C PRO A 390 -12.72 1.57 11.98
N ILE A 391 -13.61 1.69 11.00
CA ILE A 391 -14.60 0.68 10.65
C ILE A 391 -14.56 0.48 9.13
N ASN A 392 -14.53 -0.78 8.72
CA ASN A 392 -14.76 -1.19 7.35
C ASN A 392 -16.01 -2.06 7.29
N TYR A 393 -16.96 -1.67 6.44
CA TYR A 393 -18.23 -2.40 6.30
C TYR A 393 -18.12 -3.42 5.17
N LEU A 394 -18.53 -4.65 5.44
CA LEU A 394 -18.42 -5.77 4.51
C LEU A 394 -19.72 -6.00 3.75
N ALA A 395 -19.59 -6.29 2.46
CA ALA A 395 -20.69 -6.76 1.63
C ALA A 395 -21.19 -8.14 2.10
N PRO A 396 -22.49 -8.44 1.91
CA PRO A 396 -22.99 -9.81 2.11
C PRO A 396 -22.20 -10.77 1.22
N GLU A 397 -21.83 -11.93 1.74
CA GLU A 397 -21.16 -12.97 0.94
C GLU A 397 -22.24 -13.74 0.19
N LEU A 398 -22.41 -13.44 -1.09
CA LEU A 398 -23.45 -14.00 -1.95
C LEU A 398 -22.92 -15.26 -2.69
N THR A 399 -23.53 -16.41 -2.41
CA THR A 399 -23.19 -17.71 -3.03
C THR A 399 -24.37 -18.24 -3.84
N PHE A 400 -24.09 -18.82 -5.01
CA PHE A 400 -25.08 -19.36 -5.95
C PHE A 400 -24.39 -20.27 -6.99
N ASP A 401 -25.17 -21.12 -7.63
CA ASP A 401 -24.74 -21.91 -8.78
C ASP A 401 -24.53 -21.02 -10.02
N SER A 402 -23.42 -21.19 -10.73
CA SER A 402 -23.06 -20.32 -11.86
C SER A 402 -23.94 -20.53 -13.10
N GLU A 403 -24.61 -21.67 -13.19
CA GLU A 403 -25.47 -22.02 -14.32
C GLU A 403 -26.63 -22.93 -13.90
N ILE A 404 -27.73 -22.87 -14.67
CA ILE A 404 -28.90 -23.72 -14.49
C ILE A 404 -29.59 -23.99 -15.83
N THR A 405 -30.22 -25.15 -15.98
CA THR A 405 -30.98 -25.52 -17.18
C THR A 405 -32.45 -25.70 -16.89
N TYR A 406 -33.31 -25.10 -17.72
CA TYR A 406 -34.75 -25.29 -17.73
C TYR A 406 -35.27 -25.74 -19.09
N THR A 407 -36.38 -26.45 -19.08
CA THR A 407 -37.10 -26.79 -20.32
C THR A 407 -38.06 -25.67 -20.71
N VAL A 408 -38.16 -25.41 -22.02
CA VAL A 408 -39.08 -24.44 -22.61
C VAL A 408 -40.51 -24.63 -22.10
N ASN A 409 -41.20 -23.52 -21.85
CA ASN A 409 -42.56 -23.41 -21.32
C ASN A 409 -42.76 -23.94 -19.88
N THR A 410 -41.69 -24.23 -19.14
CA THR A 410 -41.77 -24.44 -17.69
C THR A 410 -42.06 -23.11 -17.00
N LEU A 411 -43.07 -23.06 -16.11
CA LEU A 411 -43.34 -21.87 -15.30
C LEU A 411 -42.27 -21.76 -14.21
N LYS A 412 -41.53 -20.64 -14.20
CA LYS A 412 -40.54 -20.29 -13.19
C LYS A 412 -40.72 -18.81 -12.86
N ASP A 413 -40.90 -18.52 -11.57
CA ASP A 413 -40.84 -17.17 -11.02
C ASP A 413 -39.46 -16.92 -10.40
N GLU A 414 -39.21 -15.68 -10.01
CA GLU A 414 -37.95 -15.28 -9.40
C GLU A 414 -37.61 -16.07 -8.13
N ALA A 415 -38.57 -16.28 -7.23
CA ALA A 415 -38.35 -17.01 -5.98
C ALA A 415 -37.92 -18.47 -6.23
N THR A 416 -38.56 -19.14 -7.20
CA THR A 416 -38.18 -20.50 -7.60
C THR A 416 -36.80 -20.51 -8.24
N PHE A 417 -36.50 -19.53 -9.10
CA PHE A 417 -35.18 -19.41 -9.72
C PHE A 417 -34.07 -19.26 -8.68
N LEU A 418 -34.22 -18.35 -7.71
CA LEU A 418 -33.25 -18.14 -6.64
C LEU A 418 -33.04 -19.41 -5.79
N SER A 419 -34.12 -20.15 -5.52
CA SER A 419 -34.03 -21.43 -4.82
C SER A 419 -33.33 -22.52 -5.64
N ASP A 420 -33.57 -22.58 -6.95
CA ASP A 420 -33.00 -23.63 -7.80
C ASP A 420 -31.49 -23.46 -8.01
N VAL A 421 -30.98 -22.22 -7.93
CA VAL A 421 -29.54 -21.89 -8.02
C VAL A 421 -28.85 -21.84 -6.66
N SER A 422 -29.51 -22.34 -5.61
CA SER A 422 -28.97 -22.35 -4.24
C SER A 422 -28.49 -20.96 -3.77
N ALA A 423 -29.18 -19.89 -4.17
CA ALA A 423 -28.78 -18.53 -3.82
C ALA A 423 -28.94 -18.28 -2.32
N GLU A 424 -27.84 -17.94 -1.65
CA GLU A 424 -27.82 -17.63 -0.22
C GLU A 424 -26.80 -16.53 0.11
N THR A 425 -26.98 -15.93 1.28
CA THR A 425 -26.06 -14.95 1.86
C THR A 425 -25.67 -15.37 3.27
N ASP A 426 -24.44 -15.09 3.66
CA ASP A 426 -23.93 -15.42 5.00
C ASP A 426 -24.59 -14.63 6.14
N ASP A 427 -25.17 -13.47 5.83
CA ASP A 427 -25.86 -12.57 6.77
C ASP A 427 -27.40 -12.56 6.62
N ASN A 428 -27.96 -13.44 5.78
CA ASN A 428 -29.38 -13.47 5.42
C ASN A 428 -29.90 -12.14 4.81
N ALA A 429 -29.03 -11.35 4.19
CA ALA A 429 -29.44 -10.22 3.37
C ALA A 429 -30.36 -10.68 2.23
N GLU A 430 -31.34 -9.83 1.88
CA GLU A 430 -32.29 -10.09 0.80
C GLU A 430 -31.54 -10.23 -0.54
N ILE A 431 -31.98 -11.19 -1.37
CA ILE A 431 -31.38 -11.51 -2.66
C ILE A 431 -32.42 -11.23 -3.73
N ASP A 432 -32.01 -10.49 -4.76
CA ASP A 432 -32.85 -10.10 -5.90
C ASP A 432 -32.13 -10.45 -7.21
N SER A 433 -32.89 -10.53 -8.30
CA SER A 433 -32.34 -10.79 -9.63
C SER A 433 -33.08 -10.03 -10.72
N ASN A 434 -32.59 -10.14 -11.97
CA ASN A 434 -33.32 -9.65 -13.14
C ASN A 434 -33.94 -10.78 -13.97
N PHE A 435 -34.11 -11.98 -13.39
CA PHE A 435 -34.56 -13.20 -14.05
C PHE A 435 -35.83 -13.00 -14.90
N GLU A 436 -36.92 -12.50 -14.30
CA GLU A 436 -38.22 -12.36 -14.99
C GLU A 436 -38.17 -11.38 -16.16
N SER A 437 -37.32 -10.36 -16.05
CA SER A 437 -37.15 -9.37 -17.09
C SER A 437 -36.32 -9.90 -18.28
N LYS A 438 -35.36 -10.78 -18.01
CA LYS A 438 -34.33 -11.24 -18.96
C LYS A 438 -34.64 -12.56 -19.63
N VAL A 439 -35.12 -13.55 -18.89
CA VAL A 439 -35.30 -14.91 -19.41
C VAL A 439 -36.62 -14.99 -20.19
N ARG A 440 -36.58 -15.65 -21.34
CA ARG A 440 -37.78 -15.90 -22.17
C ARG A 440 -38.03 -17.39 -22.24
N MET A 441 -38.83 -17.89 -21.29
CA MET A 441 -39.11 -19.33 -21.13
C MET A 441 -39.77 -19.98 -22.35
N ASN A 442 -40.27 -19.21 -23.33
CA ASN A 442 -40.85 -19.74 -24.58
C ASN A 442 -39.84 -19.86 -25.74
N THR A 443 -38.58 -19.49 -25.52
CA THR A 443 -37.55 -19.42 -26.55
C THR A 443 -36.32 -20.18 -26.06
N VAL A 444 -35.81 -21.10 -26.88
CA VAL A 444 -34.56 -21.84 -26.57
C VAL A 444 -33.38 -20.89 -26.69
N GLY A 445 -32.46 -20.94 -25.73
CA GLY A 445 -31.24 -20.15 -25.72
C GLY A 445 -30.64 -19.96 -24.34
N ASP A 446 -29.48 -19.31 -24.32
CA ASP A 446 -28.73 -18.99 -23.11
C ASP A 446 -29.00 -17.54 -22.70
N TYR A 447 -29.41 -17.36 -21.45
CA TYR A 447 -29.72 -16.06 -20.87
C TYR A 447 -28.75 -15.75 -19.74
N SER A 448 -28.15 -14.56 -19.76
CA SER A 448 -27.33 -14.07 -18.67
C SER A 448 -28.20 -13.27 -17.69
N VAL A 449 -28.34 -13.80 -16.48
CA VAL A 449 -29.14 -13.24 -15.39
C VAL A 449 -28.21 -12.63 -14.35
N SER A 450 -28.46 -11.38 -13.96
CA SER A 450 -27.75 -10.73 -12.87
C SER A 450 -28.48 -11.03 -11.56
N ILE A 451 -27.70 -11.34 -10.52
CA ILE A 451 -28.16 -11.56 -9.15
C ILE A 451 -27.42 -10.58 -8.25
N TRP A 452 -28.08 -10.02 -7.24
CA TRP A 452 -27.47 -9.11 -6.29
C TRP A 452 -28.10 -9.24 -4.92
N SER A 453 -27.35 -8.85 -3.90
CA SER A 453 -27.82 -8.74 -2.53
C SER A 453 -27.22 -7.51 -1.87
N SER A 454 -28.03 -6.80 -1.10
CA SER A 454 -27.61 -5.62 -0.36
C SER A 454 -27.94 -5.78 1.11
N ASN A 455 -26.99 -5.44 1.97
CA ASN A 455 -27.26 -5.23 3.38
C ASN A 455 -27.41 -3.73 3.67
N THR A 456 -27.50 -3.34 4.95
CA THR A 456 -27.65 -1.93 5.31
C THR A 456 -26.45 -1.05 4.94
N HIS A 457 -25.32 -1.65 4.53
CA HIS A 457 -24.06 -0.95 4.33
C HIS A 457 -23.53 -1.00 2.90
N THR A 458 -23.64 -2.14 2.24
CA THR A 458 -22.87 -2.48 1.03
C THR A 458 -23.58 -3.53 0.18
N ASP A 459 -23.25 -3.55 -1.11
CA ASP A 459 -23.87 -4.43 -2.11
C ASP A 459 -22.90 -5.52 -2.58
N SER A 460 -23.45 -6.66 -2.96
CA SER A 460 -22.79 -7.77 -3.65
C SER A 460 -23.56 -8.10 -4.94
N GLN A 461 -22.87 -8.57 -5.98
CA GLN A 461 -23.50 -8.91 -7.26
C GLN A 461 -22.77 -10.04 -7.98
N GLY A 462 -23.50 -10.75 -8.81
CA GLY A 462 -23.03 -11.86 -9.62
C GLY A 462 -23.84 -12.07 -10.89
N THR A 463 -23.46 -13.09 -11.66
CA THR A 463 -24.11 -13.45 -12.92
C THR A 463 -24.28 -14.96 -13.00
N ILE A 464 -25.46 -15.40 -13.44
CA ILE A 464 -25.84 -16.80 -13.65
C ILE A 464 -26.22 -17.00 -15.12
N THR A 465 -25.81 -18.13 -15.70
CA THR A 465 -26.23 -18.54 -17.05
C THR A 465 -27.44 -19.46 -16.96
N VAL A 466 -28.56 -19.05 -17.54
CA VAL A 466 -29.78 -19.85 -17.62
C VAL A 466 -29.92 -20.43 -19.03
N HIS A 467 -29.83 -21.75 -19.15
CA HIS A 467 -30.03 -22.48 -20.39
C HIS A 467 -31.51 -22.86 -20.52
N VAL A 468 -32.23 -22.31 -21.50
CA VAL A 468 -33.58 -22.78 -21.84
C VAL A 468 -33.46 -23.74 -23.02
N VAL A 469 -33.73 -25.02 -22.77
CA VAL A 469 -33.60 -26.10 -23.77
C VAL A 469 -34.97 -26.59 -24.24
N ALA A 470 -35.00 -27.22 -25.42
CA ALA A 470 -36.22 -27.83 -25.95
C ALA A 470 -36.71 -28.96 -25.03
N ALA A 471 -38.03 -29.20 -25.02
CA ALA A 471 -38.57 -30.38 -24.35
C ALA A 471 -38.03 -31.64 -25.05
N PRO A 472 -37.56 -32.64 -24.28
CA PRO A 472 -37.06 -33.86 -24.88
C PRO A 472 -38.21 -34.58 -25.58
N THR A 473 -37.99 -35.04 -26.82
CA THR A 473 -39.00 -35.73 -27.64
C THR A 473 -38.75 -37.23 -27.63
N LEU A 474 -39.79 -38.01 -27.99
CA LEU A 474 -39.59 -39.42 -28.33
C LEU A 474 -38.57 -39.54 -29.48
N PRO A 475 -37.77 -40.61 -29.50
CA PRO A 475 -36.82 -40.81 -30.59
C PRO A 475 -37.55 -41.15 -31.88
N THR A 476 -36.86 -41.03 -33.01
CA THR A 476 -37.34 -41.47 -34.33
C THR A 476 -36.52 -42.66 -34.82
N ILE A 477 -37.12 -43.48 -35.67
CA ILE A 477 -36.43 -44.60 -36.35
C ILE A 477 -36.47 -44.33 -37.85
N THR A 478 -35.29 -44.34 -38.49
CA THR A 478 -35.17 -44.40 -39.94
C THR A 478 -34.54 -45.73 -40.32
N ALA A 479 -35.19 -46.52 -41.16
CA ALA A 479 -34.69 -47.79 -41.68
C ALA A 479 -35.33 -48.07 -43.06
N ASP A 480 -34.67 -48.89 -43.88
CA ASP A 480 -35.23 -49.42 -45.11
C ASP A 480 -36.43 -50.33 -44.77
N PRO A 481 -37.57 -50.18 -45.46
CA PRO A 481 -38.81 -50.83 -45.06
C PRO A 481 -38.84 -52.33 -45.35
N GLU A 482 -38.01 -52.80 -46.28
CA GLU A 482 -37.94 -54.19 -46.70
C GLU A 482 -36.50 -54.58 -47.06
N ILE A 483 -36.14 -55.84 -46.85
CA ILE A 483 -34.85 -56.42 -47.24
C ILE A 483 -35.03 -57.87 -47.68
N THR A 484 -34.13 -58.38 -48.53
CA THR A 484 -34.16 -59.77 -49.02
C THR A 484 -32.86 -60.50 -48.71
N TYR A 485 -32.96 -61.73 -48.20
CA TYR A 485 -31.87 -62.66 -47.99
C TYR A 485 -32.12 -63.98 -48.71
N ASP A 486 -31.04 -64.63 -49.16
CA ASP A 486 -31.12 -65.99 -49.70
C ASP A 486 -31.25 -67.01 -48.55
N GLU A 487 -31.98 -68.09 -48.79
CA GLU A 487 -32.17 -69.21 -47.86
C GLU A 487 -30.82 -69.76 -47.37
N GLY A 488 -30.68 -69.92 -46.06
CA GLY A 488 -29.45 -70.39 -45.40
C GLY A 488 -28.40 -69.29 -45.17
N THR A 489 -28.70 -68.03 -45.47
CA THR A 489 -27.84 -66.90 -45.10
C THR A 489 -27.73 -66.81 -43.56
N VAL A 490 -26.53 -66.53 -43.05
CA VAL A 490 -26.31 -66.29 -41.61
C VAL A 490 -26.23 -64.79 -41.36
N LYS A 491 -27.20 -64.25 -40.60
CA LYS A 491 -27.25 -62.87 -40.13
C LYS A 491 -27.66 -62.82 -38.67
N ASN A 492 -27.09 -61.90 -37.91
CA ASN A 492 -27.53 -61.56 -36.57
C ASN A 492 -28.24 -60.19 -36.53
N GLU A 493 -28.89 -59.86 -35.42
CA GLU A 493 -29.59 -58.60 -35.20
C GLU A 493 -28.77 -57.35 -35.59
N ALA A 494 -27.49 -57.27 -35.20
CA ALA A 494 -26.66 -56.10 -35.47
C ALA A 494 -26.33 -55.95 -36.97
N GLU A 495 -26.05 -57.06 -37.65
CA GLU A 495 -25.82 -57.07 -39.10
C GLU A 495 -27.10 -56.73 -39.86
N PHE A 496 -28.25 -57.23 -39.41
CA PHE A 496 -29.55 -56.87 -39.96
C PHE A 496 -29.84 -55.37 -39.80
N LEU A 497 -29.68 -54.81 -38.60
CA LEU A 497 -29.90 -53.38 -38.34
C LEU A 497 -29.02 -52.51 -39.24
N ASN A 498 -27.77 -52.93 -39.50
CA ASN A 498 -26.88 -52.25 -40.43
C ASN A 498 -27.34 -52.40 -41.89
N ASP A 499 -27.76 -53.59 -42.30
CA ASP A 499 -28.19 -53.85 -43.68
C ASP A 499 -29.44 -53.04 -44.06
N VAL A 500 -30.35 -52.79 -43.11
CA VAL A 500 -31.55 -51.95 -43.31
C VAL A 500 -31.31 -50.47 -42.99
N SER A 501 -30.05 -50.06 -42.87
CA SER A 501 -29.67 -48.66 -42.59
C SER A 501 -30.37 -48.07 -41.36
N ALA A 502 -30.61 -48.88 -40.32
CA ALA A 502 -31.36 -48.47 -39.14
C ALA A 502 -30.61 -47.42 -38.33
N THR A 503 -31.23 -46.25 -38.12
CA THR A 503 -30.65 -45.12 -37.39
C THR A 503 -31.69 -44.46 -36.47
N THR A 504 -31.19 -43.85 -35.40
CA THR A 504 -31.95 -43.07 -34.41
C THR A 504 -31.06 -41.92 -33.89
N GLU A 505 -31.59 -41.04 -33.06
CA GLU A 505 -30.86 -39.91 -32.48
C GLU A 505 -29.74 -40.36 -31.52
N GLU A 506 -28.74 -39.49 -31.30
CA GLU A 506 -27.53 -39.80 -30.51
C GLU A 506 -27.84 -40.17 -29.04
N ASP A 507 -28.93 -39.65 -28.48
CA ASP A 507 -29.40 -39.93 -27.12
C ASP A 507 -30.30 -41.18 -27.03
N ALA A 508 -30.51 -41.89 -28.13
CA ALA A 508 -31.39 -43.04 -28.24
C ALA A 508 -30.64 -44.32 -28.66
N THR A 509 -31.22 -45.48 -28.33
CA THR A 509 -30.68 -46.80 -28.69
C THR A 509 -31.69 -47.57 -29.51
N ILE A 510 -31.24 -48.24 -30.57
CA ILE A 510 -32.10 -49.03 -31.46
C ILE A 510 -31.81 -50.54 -31.30
N THR A 511 -32.88 -51.32 -31.23
CA THR A 511 -32.87 -52.79 -31.09
C THR A 511 -33.94 -53.39 -31.99
N SER A 512 -33.94 -54.70 -32.18
CA SER A 512 -34.83 -55.43 -33.07
C SER A 512 -35.16 -56.83 -32.52
N ASP A 513 -36.32 -57.38 -32.88
CA ASP A 513 -36.68 -58.77 -32.60
C ASP A 513 -36.21 -59.77 -33.69
N PHE A 514 -35.34 -59.34 -34.61
CA PHE A 514 -34.87 -60.09 -35.79
C PHE A 514 -34.50 -61.55 -35.50
N ASP A 515 -33.62 -61.80 -34.53
CA ASP A 515 -33.11 -63.14 -34.20
C ASP A 515 -34.22 -64.09 -33.67
N GLN A 516 -35.36 -63.55 -33.26
CA GLN A 516 -36.54 -64.30 -32.81
C GLN A 516 -37.61 -64.42 -33.89
N ALA A 517 -37.75 -63.39 -34.73
CA ALA A 517 -38.83 -63.25 -35.69
C ALA A 517 -38.53 -63.89 -37.05
N VAL A 518 -37.26 -63.95 -37.47
CA VAL A 518 -36.87 -64.42 -38.80
C VAL A 518 -36.24 -65.81 -38.75
N ASN A 519 -36.69 -66.72 -39.61
CA ASN A 519 -36.03 -67.99 -39.85
C ASN A 519 -35.41 -68.01 -41.26
N LEU A 520 -34.11 -67.80 -41.34
CA LEU A 520 -33.38 -67.68 -42.61
C LEU A 520 -33.22 -69.01 -43.36
N ASP A 521 -33.51 -70.15 -42.73
CA ASP A 521 -33.51 -71.47 -43.39
C ASP A 521 -34.85 -71.82 -44.05
N VAL A 522 -35.86 -70.94 -43.93
CA VAL A 522 -37.20 -71.19 -44.46
C VAL A 522 -37.62 -70.01 -45.33
N PRO A 523 -37.79 -70.20 -46.65
CA PRO A 523 -38.28 -69.15 -47.53
C PRO A 523 -39.64 -68.60 -47.09
N GLY A 524 -39.78 -67.29 -47.08
CA GLY A 524 -41.01 -66.60 -46.64
C GLY A 524 -40.78 -65.13 -46.29
N ASP A 525 -41.87 -64.44 -46.01
CA ASP A 525 -41.87 -63.04 -45.57
C ASP A 525 -42.02 -62.98 -44.05
N TYR A 526 -41.05 -62.36 -43.40
CA TYR A 526 -41.01 -62.19 -41.94
C TYR A 526 -41.15 -60.72 -41.59
N GLU A 527 -41.90 -60.41 -40.54
CA GLU A 527 -42.06 -59.04 -40.06
C GLU A 527 -41.19 -58.85 -38.82
N VAL A 528 -40.28 -57.87 -38.89
CA VAL A 528 -39.32 -57.57 -37.83
C VAL A 528 -39.62 -56.20 -37.25
N THR A 529 -39.72 -56.10 -35.93
CA THR A 529 -40.00 -54.88 -35.20
C THR A 529 -38.71 -54.25 -34.69
N LEU A 530 -38.39 -53.06 -35.18
CA LEU A 530 -37.33 -52.21 -34.65
C LEU A 530 -37.91 -51.36 -33.51
N THR A 531 -37.19 -51.26 -32.39
CA THR A 531 -37.54 -50.44 -31.23
C THR A 531 -36.41 -49.46 -30.93
N SER A 532 -36.70 -48.16 -30.92
CA SER A 532 -35.78 -47.12 -30.45
C SER A 532 -36.23 -46.56 -29.11
N THR A 533 -35.31 -46.44 -28.15
CA THR A 533 -35.58 -45.99 -26.78
C THR A 533 -34.60 -44.91 -26.33
N ASN A 534 -35.12 -43.84 -25.71
CA ASN A 534 -34.35 -42.85 -24.97
C ASN A 534 -34.96 -42.62 -23.57
N ALA A 535 -34.48 -41.62 -22.84
CA ALA A 535 -34.95 -41.30 -21.49
C ALA A 535 -36.44 -40.89 -21.42
N VAL A 536 -37.05 -40.48 -22.54
CA VAL A 536 -38.46 -40.06 -22.62
C VAL A 536 -39.39 -41.27 -22.81
N GLY A 537 -38.94 -42.27 -23.57
CA GLY A 537 -39.74 -43.45 -23.89
C GLY A 537 -39.21 -44.17 -25.12
N TYR A 538 -40.07 -44.96 -25.75
CA TYR A 538 -39.70 -45.75 -26.92
C TYR A 538 -40.70 -45.60 -28.06
N VAL A 539 -40.22 -45.81 -29.29
CA VAL A 539 -41.03 -45.94 -30.50
C VAL A 539 -40.68 -47.23 -31.22
N THR A 540 -41.59 -47.73 -32.04
CA THR A 540 -41.38 -48.96 -32.83
C THR A 540 -41.72 -48.75 -34.30
N THR A 541 -40.98 -49.37 -35.22
CA THR A 541 -41.34 -49.49 -36.64
C THR A 541 -41.14 -50.93 -37.11
N LYS A 542 -41.69 -51.27 -38.28
CA LYS A 542 -41.62 -52.63 -38.84
C LYS A 542 -40.84 -52.64 -40.15
N VAL A 543 -40.06 -53.70 -40.34
CA VAL A 543 -39.29 -53.98 -41.56
C VAL A 543 -39.64 -55.40 -42.02
N ILE A 544 -39.91 -55.59 -43.31
CA ILE A 544 -40.19 -56.91 -43.88
C ILE A 544 -38.90 -57.56 -44.38
N VAL A 545 -38.63 -58.78 -43.94
CA VAL A 545 -37.50 -59.58 -44.38
C VAL A 545 -38.00 -60.71 -45.26
N HIS A 546 -37.63 -60.66 -46.55
CA HIS A 546 -37.94 -61.70 -47.53
C HIS A 546 -36.80 -62.73 -47.56
N VAL A 547 -37.10 -64.00 -47.29
CA VAL A 547 -36.15 -65.11 -47.44
C VAL A 547 -36.52 -65.89 -48.71
N VAL A 548 -35.58 -66.01 -49.65
CA VAL A 548 -35.83 -66.61 -50.98
C VAL A 548 -34.99 -67.86 -51.23
N ALA A 549 -35.57 -68.89 -51.84
CA ALA A 549 -34.91 -70.19 -52.06
C ALA A 549 -33.77 -70.13 -53.09
N VAL A 550 -32.66 -70.86 -52.83
CA VAL A 550 -31.53 -70.97 -53.76
C VAL A 550 -31.71 -72.19 -54.69
N PRO A 551 -31.70 -72.02 -56.04
CA PRO A 551 -31.91 -73.14 -56.97
C PRO A 551 -30.73 -74.13 -57.04
N ALA A 552 -31.02 -75.44 -57.21
CA ALA A 552 -30.04 -76.53 -57.22
C ALA A 552 -29.29 -76.69 -58.58
N LEU A 553 -28.04 -77.19 -58.55
CA LEU A 553 -27.17 -77.40 -59.72
C LEU A 553 -27.30 -78.83 -60.33
N PRO A 554 -27.10 -79.01 -61.67
CA PRO A 554 -27.32 -80.28 -62.37
C PRO A 554 -26.20 -81.34 -62.16
N THR A 555 -26.56 -82.62 -62.26
CA THR A 555 -25.67 -83.78 -62.01
C THR A 555 -25.43 -84.64 -63.27
N ILE A 556 -24.21 -85.21 -63.44
CA ILE A 556 -23.82 -86.07 -64.58
C ILE A 556 -23.70 -87.54 -64.14
N THR A 557 -24.16 -88.48 -64.97
CA THR A 557 -24.04 -89.94 -64.77
C THR A 557 -23.42 -90.63 -66.00
N ALA A 558 -22.49 -91.57 -65.79
CA ALA A 558 -21.88 -92.41 -66.84
C ALA A 558 -21.42 -93.75 -66.24
N ASP A 559 -21.28 -94.77 -67.08
CA ASP A 559 -20.68 -96.05 -66.76
C ASP A 559 -19.21 -95.84 -66.37
N LYS A 560 -18.79 -96.48 -65.28
CA LYS A 560 -17.50 -96.17 -64.63
C LYS A 560 -16.30 -96.83 -65.31
N GLU A 561 -16.52 -97.88 -66.12
CA GLU A 561 -15.46 -98.60 -66.83
C GLU A 561 -15.97 -99.12 -68.18
N ILE A 562 -15.07 -99.14 -69.16
CA ILE A 562 -15.26 -99.79 -70.45
C ILE A 562 -13.94 -100.39 -70.94
N THR A 563 -14.00 -101.49 -71.69
CA THR A 563 -12.81 -102.14 -72.25
C THR A 563 -12.96 -102.28 -73.76
N TYR A 564 -11.89 -102.00 -74.49
CA TYR A 564 -11.79 -102.26 -75.93
C TYR A 564 -10.59 -103.16 -76.23
N GLU A 565 -10.72 -103.95 -77.29
CA GLU A 565 -9.59 -104.74 -77.81
C GLU A 565 -8.52 -103.84 -78.43
N THR A 566 -7.26 -104.23 -78.29
CA THR A 566 -6.11 -103.42 -78.71
C THR A 566 -6.12 -103.22 -80.23
N GLY A 567 -6.07 -101.96 -80.67
CA GLY A 567 -6.15 -101.57 -82.09
C GLY A 567 -7.53 -101.08 -82.54
N THR A 568 -8.53 -101.05 -81.65
CA THR A 568 -9.85 -100.47 -81.95
C THR A 568 -9.77 -98.94 -81.97
N GLU A 569 -10.18 -98.29 -83.06
CA GLU A 569 -10.38 -96.84 -83.12
C GLU A 569 -11.85 -96.48 -82.81
N LYS A 570 -12.05 -95.55 -81.86
CA LYS A 570 -13.36 -95.01 -81.43
C LYS A 570 -13.28 -93.49 -81.37
N SER A 571 -14.36 -92.80 -81.76
CA SER A 571 -14.49 -91.35 -81.53
C SER A 571 -14.98 -91.06 -80.11
N GLU A 572 -14.79 -89.83 -79.63
CA GLU A 572 -15.25 -89.40 -78.30
C GLU A 572 -16.78 -89.50 -78.13
N ALA A 573 -17.55 -89.14 -79.17
CA ALA A 573 -19.00 -89.31 -79.15
C ALA A 573 -19.40 -90.80 -79.05
N GLN A 574 -18.63 -91.69 -79.67
CA GLN A 574 -18.81 -93.13 -79.51
C GLN A 574 -18.40 -93.58 -78.11
N PHE A 575 -17.35 -93.02 -77.51
CA PHE A 575 -16.99 -93.28 -76.13
C PHE A 575 -18.11 -92.88 -75.15
N PHE A 576 -18.64 -91.66 -75.25
CA PHE A 576 -19.74 -91.21 -74.37
C PHE A 576 -21.00 -92.06 -74.52
N SER A 577 -21.32 -92.49 -75.75
CA SER A 577 -22.39 -93.45 -75.97
C SER A 577 -22.06 -94.82 -75.39
N ASP A 578 -20.81 -95.28 -75.53
CA ASP A 578 -20.40 -96.59 -75.04
C ASP A 578 -20.36 -96.64 -73.49
N VAL A 579 -20.16 -95.50 -72.81
CA VAL A 579 -20.27 -95.37 -71.34
C VAL A 579 -21.60 -94.78 -70.87
N SER A 580 -22.63 -94.71 -71.72
CA SER A 580 -23.95 -94.20 -71.34
C SER A 580 -23.95 -92.83 -70.64
N ALA A 581 -23.02 -91.93 -70.97
CA ALA A 581 -22.87 -90.66 -70.28
C ALA A 581 -24.06 -89.72 -70.57
N LYS A 582 -24.74 -89.25 -69.52
CA LYS A 582 -25.87 -88.32 -69.60
C LYS A 582 -25.97 -87.41 -68.37
N THR A 583 -26.50 -86.21 -68.58
CA THR A 583 -27.06 -85.36 -67.52
C THR A 583 -28.54 -85.71 -67.35
N GLU A 584 -29.14 -85.50 -66.18
CA GLU A 584 -30.57 -85.85 -65.97
C GLU A 584 -31.56 -85.03 -66.81
N GLU A 585 -31.10 -83.97 -67.48
CA GLU A 585 -31.87 -83.24 -68.50
C GLU A 585 -30.94 -82.79 -69.65
N ASP A 586 -31.48 -82.79 -70.87
CA ASP A 586 -30.90 -82.13 -72.05
C ASP A 586 -30.67 -80.65 -71.70
N ALA A 587 -29.41 -80.21 -71.60
CA ALA A 587 -29.08 -78.79 -71.43
C ALA A 587 -29.39 -77.98 -72.69
#